data_AF-A0A3M6XRG8-F1
#
_entry.id   AF-A0A3M6XRG8-F1
#
_cell.length_a   1.000
_cell.length_b   1.000
_cell.length_c   1.000
_cell.angle_alpha   90.00
_cell.angle_beta   90.00
_cell.angle_gamma   90.00
#
_symmetry.space_group_name_H-M   'P 1'
#
loop_
_entity.id
_entity.type
_entity.pdbx_description
1 polymer ?
#
loop_
_entity_poly.entity_id
_entity_poly.type
_entity_poly.pdbx_seq_one_letter_code
_entity_poly.pdbx_strand_id
1 'polypeptide(L)'
;VASKATVRIPTSSILPLLPPLLRPHILASRYHAAKSSELVIQADDSRKQTENVNSAFRRLHELITDAGRQAVPGETSPEQMKRVAELQKAEAARRRKMKEFQSKKKAARRGGGRDD
;
A
#
# COMPACT_ATOMS: atom_id res chain seq x y z
N VAL A 1 11.25 -12.96 38.44
CA VAL A 1 10.77 -11.59 38.12
C VAL A 1 10.70 -11.48 36.59
N ALA A 2 9.55 -11.10 36.03
CA ALA A 2 9.43 -10.82 34.60
C ALA A 2 9.97 -9.41 34.34
N SER A 3 10.92 -9.27 33.40
CA SER A 3 11.60 -8.00 33.17
C SER A 3 11.07 -7.36 31.89
N LYS A 4 10.08 -6.46 31.99
CA LYS A 4 9.57 -5.75 30.81
C LYS A 4 10.62 -4.76 30.27
N ALA A 5 10.85 -4.78 28.97
CA ALA A 5 11.65 -3.78 28.28
C ALA A 5 10.74 -2.83 27.49
N THR A 6 10.97 -1.52 27.61
CA THR A 6 10.29 -0.49 26.82
C THR A 6 11.35 0.36 26.13
N VAL A 7 11.29 0.40 24.80
CA VAL A 7 12.15 1.24 23.96
C VAL A 7 11.30 2.43 23.50
N ARG A 8 11.78 3.64 23.79
CA ARG A 8 11.20 4.91 23.35
C ARG A 8 12.15 5.60 22.40
N ILE A 9 11.69 5.95 21.21
CA ILE A 9 12.50 6.61 20.19
C ILE A 9 11.75 7.85 19.74
N PRO A 10 12.31 9.06 19.91
CA PRO A 10 11.72 10.28 19.38
C PRO A 10 11.59 10.21 17.87
N THR A 11 10.41 10.53 17.36
CA THR A 11 10.13 10.54 15.92
C THR A 11 11.04 11.56 15.20
N SER A 12 11.38 12.65 15.87
CA SER A 12 12.31 13.69 15.39
C SER A 12 13.73 13.17 15.10
N SER A 13 14.20 12.16 15.84
CA SER A 13 15.54 11.60 15.66
C SER A 13 15.58 10.49 14.61
N ILE A 14 14.51 9.70 14.49
CA ILE A 14 14.48 8.53 13.61
C ILE A 14 14.03 8.86 12.18
N LEU A 15 13.07 9.77 11.98
CA LEU A 15 12.58 10.10 10.63
C LEU A 15 13.64 10.69 9.69
N PRO A 16 14.62 11.49 10.15
CA PRO A 16 15.70 11.97 9.30
C PRO A 16 16.62 10.86 8.79
N LEU A 17 16.77 9.76 9.55
CA LEU A 17 17.60 8.62 9.19
C LEU A 17 16.94 7.69 8.16
N LEU A 18 15.64 7.87 7.92
CA LEU A 18 14.83 7.00 7.07
C LEU A 18 14.42 7.70 5.77
N PRO A 19 14.30 6.94 4.65
CA PRO A 19 13.79 7.48 3.40
C PRO A 19 12.42 8.16 3.58
N PRO A 20 12.17 9.31 2.90
CA PRO A 20 10.91 10.05 3.02
C PRO A 20 9.66 9.22 2.75
N LEU A 21 9.77 8.24 1.84
CA LEU A 21 8.71 7.32 1.44
C LEU A 21 8.17 6.47 2.61
N LEU A 22 9.01 6.16 3.60
CA LEU A 22 8.64 5.30 4.73
C LEU A 22 7.98 6.07 5.87
N ARG A 23 8.22 7.37 5.96
CA ARG A 23 7.73 8.24 7.04
C ARG A 23 6.21 8.13 7.26
N PRO A 24 5.35 8.22 6.22
CA PRO A 24 3.90 8.12 6.44
C PRO A 24 3.49 6.75 6.99
N HIS A 25 4.12 5.67 6.54
CA HIS A 25 3.81 4.30 7.00
C HIS A 25 4.23 4.10 8.46
N ILE A 26 5.36 4.66 8.87
CA ILE A 26 5.83 4.57 10.26
C ILE A 26 4.95 5.40 11.19
N LEU A 27 4.53 6.60 10.77
CA LEU A 27 3.61 7.45 11.52
C LEU A 27 2.21 6.86 11.65
N ALA A 28 1.77 6.06 10.68
CA ALA A 28 0.51 5.34 10.71
C ALA A 28 0.56 4.03 11.53
N SER A 29 1.73 3.63 12.01
CA SER A 29 1.90 2.35 12.70
C SER A 29 1.36 2.34 14.12
N ARG A 30 1.00 1.14 14.62
CA ARG A 30 0.48 0.93 15.99
C ARG A 30 1.45 1.34 17.10
N TYR A 31 2.74 1.42 16.79
CA TYR A 31 3.79 1.72 17.75
C TYR A 31 4.05 3.21 17.88
N HIS A 32 3.46 4.02 16.98
CA HIS A 32 3.59 5.46 17.03
C HIS A 32 2.62 6.06 18.05
N ALA A 33 3.17 6.72 19.07
CA ALA A 33 2.41 7.48 20.04
C ALA A 33 2.21 8.92 19.51
N ALA A 34 1.10 9.15 18.81
CA ALA A 34 0.79 10.45 18.19
C ALA A 34 0.82 11.63 19.17
N LYS A 35 0.45 11.40 20.43
CA LYS A 35 0.42 12.46 21.47
C LYS A 35 1.80 12.91 21.92
N SER A 36 2.79 12.01 21.94
CA SER A 36 4.16 12.33 22.36
C SER A 36 5.14 12.43 21.20
N SER A 37 4.72 12.16 19.96
CA SER A 37 5.61 12.11 18.78
C SER A 37 6.81 11.19 19.01
N GLU A 38 6.55 10.03 19.61
CA GLU A 38 7.54 9.00 19.93
C GLU A 38 7.08 7.64 19.39
N LEU A 39 8.04 6.79 19.02
CA LEU A 39 7.81 5.38 18.77
C LEU A 39 8.03 4.62 20.08
N VAL A 40 7.01 3.90 20.54
CA VAL A 40 7.03 3.14 21.80
C VAL A 40 6.86 1.67 21.49
N ILE A 41 7.92 0.89 21.71
CA ILE A 41 7.93 -0.56 21.50
C ILE A 41 8.18 -1.25 22.83
N GLN A 42 7.31 -2.19 23.18
CA GLN A 42 7.39 -2.95 24.41
C GLN A 42 7.58 -4.42 24.10
N ALA A 43 8.39 -5.10 24.91
CA ALA A 43 8.60 -6.54 24.86
C ALA A 43 8.73 -7.12 26.28
N ASP A 44 8.04 -8.23 26.51
CA ASP A 44 7.94 -8.95 27.78
C ASP A 44 7.99 -10.47 27.57
N ASP A 45 8.57 -10.91 26.44
CA ASP A 45 8.56 -12.30 25.98
C ASP A 45 9.38 -13.24 26.87
N SER A 46 10.42 -12.74 27.54
CA SER A 46 11.34 -13.51 28.38
C SER A 46 11.45 -12.97 29.81
N ARG A 47 11.99 -13.79 30.72
CA ARG A 47 12.38 -13.36 32.07
C ARG A 47 13.69 -12.56 32.08
N LYS A 48 14.49 -12.60 31.00
CA LYS A 48 15.75 -11.86 30.89
C LYS A 48 15.54 -10.50 30.20
N GLN A 49 16.01 -9.44 30.85
CA GLN A 49 15.94 -8.07 30.31
C GLN A 49 16.63 -7.93 28.95
N THR A 50 17.82 -8.53 28.80
CA THR A 50 18.62 -8.45 27.57
C THR A 50 17.90 -9.06 26.36
N GLU A 51 17.24 -10.20 26.55
CA GLU A 51 16.44 -10.84 25.50
C GLU A 51 15.25 -9.95 25.09
N ASN A 52 14.58 -9.31 26.05
CA ASN A 52 13.46 -8.42 25.77
C ASN A 52 13.87 -7.13 25.06
N VAL A 53 15.03 -6.56 25.39
CA VAL A 53 15.59 -5.43 24.66
C VAL A 53 15.86 -5.82 23.20
N ASN A 54 16.50 -6.97 22.96
CA ASN A 54 16.73 -7.49 21.61
C ASN A 54 15.44 -7.78 20.85
N SER A 55 14.40 -8.28 21.52
CA SER A 55 13.07 -8.48 20.92
C SER A 55 12.42 -7.15 20.53
N ALA A 56 12.55 -6.10 21.36
CA ALA A 56 12.05 -4.77 21.01
C ALA A 56 12.76 -4.19 19.78
N PHE A 57 14.08 -4.37 19.66
CA PHE A 57 14.83 -3.97 18.45
C PHE A 57 14.46 -4.80 17.21
N ARG A 58 14.18 -6.09 17.36
CA ARG A 58 13.66 -6.91 16.25
C ARG A 58 12.32 -6.40 15.76
N ARG A 59 11.38 -6.10 16.67
CA ARG A 59 10.07 -5.52 16.32
C ARG A 59 10.21 -4.15 15.64
N LEU A 60 11.20 -3.34 16.03
CA LEU A 60 11.53 -2.09 15.35
C LEU A 60 11.98 -2.33 13.90
N HIS A 61 12.90 -3.29 13.70
CA HIS A 61 13.40 -3.64 12.37
C HIS A 61 12.29 -4.18 11.47
N GLU A 62 11.43 -5.06 12.00
CA GLU A 62 10.26 -5.59 11.29
C GLU A 62 9.32 -4.47 10.86
N LEU A 63 9.03 -3.51 11.74
CA LEU A 63 8.20 -2.35 11.41
C LEU A 63 8.77 -1.55 10.23
N ILE A 64 10.08 -1.30 10.21
CA ILE A 64 10.73 -0.55 9.12
C ILE A 64 10.70 -1.36 7.82
N THR A 65 10.91 -2.66 7.90
CA THR A 65 10.88 -3.57 6.74
C THR A 65 9.48 -3.65 6.13
N ASP A 66 8.46 -3.77 6.97
CA ASP A 66 7.06 -3.80 6.55
C ASP A 66 6.62 -2.46 5.96
N ALA A 67 7.02 -1.34 6.57
CA ALA A 67 6.82 -0.02 6.00
C ALA A 67 7.47 0.08 4.62
N GLY A 68 8.66 -0.50 4.44
CA GLY A 68 9.33 -0.61 3.14
C GLY A 68 8.54 -1.40 2.11
N ARG A 69 8.04 -2.59 2.48
CA ARG A 69 7.23 -3.44 1.60
C ARG A 69 5.89 -2.81 1.23
N GLN A 70 5.31 -2.00 2.11
CA GLN A 70 4.05 -1.30 1.84
C GLN A 70 4.25 -0.05 0.99
N ALA A 71 5.33 0.71 1.24
CA ALA A 71 5.63 1.94 0.52
C ALA A 71 6.11 1.67 -0.91
N VAL A 72 6.85 0.58 -1.11
CA VAL A 72 7.31 0.16 -2.43
C VAL A 72 6.24 -0.74 -3.04
N PRO A 73 5.59 -0.34 -4.15
CA PRO A 73 4.69 -1.22 -4.88
C PRO A 73 5.45 -2.50 -5.26
N GLY A 74 5.08 -3.63 -4.66
CA GLY A 74 5.64 -4.92 -5.03
C GLY A 74 5.25 -5.34 -6.44
N GLU A 75 5.86 -6.41 -6.94
CA GLU A 75 5.43 -7.05 -8.19
C GLU A 75 3.95 -7.42 -8.08
N THR A 76 3.11 -6.90 -8.99
CA THR A 76 1.67 -7.17 -9.02
C THR A 76 1.41 -8.67 -8.95
N SER A 77 0.54 -9.10 -8.03
CA SER A 77 0.14 -10.50 -7.90
C SER A 77 -0.36 -11.05 -9.24
N PRO A 78 -0.07 -12.33 -9.58
CA PRO A 78 -0.55 -12.94 -10.82
C PRO A 78 -2.08 -12.89 -10.97
N GLU A 79 -2.81 -12.87 -9.86
CA GLU A 79 -4.27 -12.72 -9.84
C GLU A 79 -4.71 -11.31 -10.24
N GLN A 80 -4.00 -10.28 -9.76
CA GLN A 80 -4.25 -8.89 -10.15
C GLN A 80 -3.90 -8.66 -11.63
N MET A 81 -2.82 -9.27 -12.12
CA MET A 81 -2.46 -9.20 -13.55
C MET A 81 -3.56 -9.78 -14.44
N LYS A 82 -4.10 -10.96 -14.08
CA LYS A 82 -5.22 -11.59 -14.81
C LYS A 82 -6.46 -10.70 -14.81
N ARG A 83 -6.84 -10.16 -13.65
CA ARG A 83 -7.98 -9.24 -13.52
C ARG A 83 -7.82 -7.99 -14.37
N VAL A 84 -6.63 -7.39 -14.39
CA VAL A 84 -6.34 -6.22 -15.25
C VAL A 84 -6.46 -6.58 -16.74
N ALA A 85 -5.96 -7.75 -17.16
CA ALA A 85 -6.08 -8.20 -18.55
C ALA A 85 -7.55 -8.43 -18.97
N GLU A 86 -8.39 -8.97 -18.07
CA GLU A 86 -9.83 -9.13 -18.33
C GLU A 86 -10.54 -7.78 -18.44
N LEU A 87 -10.23 -6.83 -17.56
CA LEU A 87 -10.78 -5.47 -17.61
C LEU A 87 -10.40 -4.76 -18.92
N GLN A 88 -9.15 -4.88 -19.37
CA GLN A 88 -8.71 -4.32 -20.65
C GLN A 88 -9.45 -4.93 -21.85
N LYS A 89 -9.64 -6.26 -21.86
CA LYS A 89 -10.42 -6.95 -22.90
C LYS A 89 -11.88 -6.49 -22.91
N ALA A 90 -12.50 -6.36 -21.73
CA ALA A 90 -13.87 -5.87 -21.59
C ALA A 90 -14.01 -4.43 -22.08
N GLU A 91 -13.05 -3.55 -21.76
CA GLU A 91 -13.05 -2.17 -22.22
C GLU A 91 -12.91 -2.08 -23.75
N ALA A 92 -11.99 -2.86 -24.34
CA ALA A 92 -11.80 -2.93 -25.78
C ALA A 92 -13.07 -3.41 -26.51
N ALA A 93 -13.74 -4.44 -25.99
CA ALA A 93 -15.00 -4.94 -26.52
C ALA A 93 -16.11 -3.88 -26.42
N ARG A 94 -16.23 -3.18 -25.28
CA ARG A 94 -17.20 -2.09 -25.09
C ARG A 94 -16.94 -0.95 -26.05
N ARG A 95 -15.67 -0.59 -26.26
CA ARG A 95 -15.25 0.46 -27.20
C ARG A 95 -15.60 0.08 -28.64
N ARG A 96 -15.37 -1.16 -29.06
CA ARG A 96 -15.77 -1.65 -30.40
C ARG A 96 -17.28 -1.58 -30.58
N LYS A 97 -18.07 -2.13 -29.65
CA LYS A 97 -19.54 -2.08 -29.69
C LYS A 97 -20.08 -0.65 -29.78
N MET A 98 -19.51 0.26 -29.00
CA MET A 98 -19.89 1.68 -29.04
C MET A 98 -19.58 2.30 -30.42
N LYS A 99 -18.39 2.04 -30.97
CA LYS A 99 -18.02 2.51 -32.32
C LYS A 99 -18.96 1.96 -33.40
N GLU A 100 -19.27 0.66 -33.35
CA GLU A 100 -20.21 0.02 -34.29
C GLU A 100 -21.62 0.60 -34.18
N PHE A 101 -22.13 0.77 -32.95
CA PHE A 101 -23.44 1.36 -32.71
C PHE A 101 -23.52 2.78 -33.27
N GLN A 102 -22.50 3.60 -32.99
CA GLN A 102 -22.45 4.97 -33.51
C GLN A 102 -22.31 4.99 -35.05
N SER A 103 -21.55 4.05 -35.63
CA SER A 103 -21.43 3.90 -37.08
C SER A 103 -22.79 3.55 -37.72
N LYS A 104 -23.49 2.53 -37.19
CA LYS A 104 -24.83 2.14 -37.66
C LYS A 104 -25.83 3.29 -37.55
N LYS A 105 -25.83 4.01 -36.42
CA LYS A 105 -26.67 5.19 -36.21
C LYS A 105 -26.39 6.29 -37.23
N LYS A 106 -25.12 6.52 -37.61
CA LYS A 106 -24.75 7.47 -38.65
C LYS A 106 -25.13 6.99 -40.06
N ALA A 107 -24.98 5.70 -40.35
CA ALA A 107 -25.35 5.11 -41.64
C ALA A 107 -26.87 5.17 -41.88
N ALA A 108 -27.68 4.85 -40.88
CA ALA A 108 -29.15 4.94 -40.96
C ALA A 108 -29.65 6.36 -41.29
N ARG A 109 -28.93 7.40 -40.84
CA ARG A 109 -29.24 8.80 -41.19
C ARG A 109 -28.93 9.14 -42.65
N ARG A 110 -27.99 8.43 -43.28
CA ARG A 110 -27.58 8.68 -44.68
C ARG A 110 -28.48 7.99 -45.69
N GLY A 111 -29.09 6.86 -45.33
CA GLY A 111 -29.98 6.09 -46.22
C GLY A 111 -31.39 6.67 -46.39
N GLY A 112 -31.72 7.79 -45.73
CA GLY A 112 -33.04 8.45 -45.81
C GLY A 112 -33.05 9.69 -46.71
N GLY A 113 -32.01 9.93 -47.49
CA GLY A 113 -31.92 11.10 -48.38
C GLY A 113 -31.50 10.71 -49.79
N ARG A 114 -32.46 10.89 -50.72
CA ARG A 114 -32.31 11.01 -52.18
C ARG A 114 -32.55 9.74 -53.02
N ASP A 115 -33.83 9.43 -53.22
CA ASP A 115 -34.36 9.10 -54.54
C ASP A 115 -34.88 10.43 -55.14
N ASP A 116 -34.07 11.05 -56.00
CA ASP A 116 -34.41 12.11 -56.97
C ASP A 116 -33.27 12.18 -58.01
#